data_AF-A0A353YHL2-F1
#
_entry.id   AF-A0A353YHL2-F1
#
_cell.length_a   1.000
_cell.length_b   1.000
_cell.length_c   1.000
_cell.angle_alpha   90.00
_cell.angle_beta   90.00
_cell.angle_gamma   90.00
#
_symmetry.space_group_name_H-M   'P 1'
#
loop_
_entity.id
_entity.type
_entity.pdbx_description
1 polymer ?
#
loop_
_entity_poly.entity_id
_entity_poly.type
_entity_poly.pdbx_seq_one_letter_code
_entity_poly.pdbx_strand_id
1 'polypeptide(L)'
;MRFSLIAAGIAALVLGASPAEAAKRLALVIGNNAYENVPKLMKAVNDADAVASELSKLGFEVVKAEDVGRRAMSRALVELEGKIGAGDTALIYFAGHGFAIDGTNYLLPVDVPIANPGEEGLIRDASFAATGLSYRLQEKGAGTVILILDACRDNPLATILAQNSRSLEIGR
;
A
#
# COMPACT_ATOMS: atom_id res chain seq x y z
N MET A 1 -28.65 56.07 47.49
CA MET A 1 -29.16 54.69 47.43
C MET A 1 -29.49 54.38 45.97
N ARG A 2 -29.00 53.24 45.44
CA ARG A 2 -29.22 52.66 44.09
C ARG A 2 -28.28 53.13 42.98
N PHE A 3 -27.14 52.46 42.86
CA PHE A 3 -26.41 52.31 41.60
C PHE A 3 -26.99 51.10 40.86
N SER A 4 -27.70 51.35 39.76
CA SER A 4 -28.17 50.32 38.84
C SER A 4 -27.23 50.22 37.63
N LEU A 5 -26.69 49.01 37.43
CA LEU A 5 -26.57 48.29 36.16
C LEU A 5 -26.13 49.06 34.91
N ILE A 6 -24.90 48.84 34.45
CA ILE A 6 -24.59 48.30 33.10
C ILE A 6 -23.25 47.54 33.18
N ALA A 7 -23.31 46.24 33.40
CA ALA A 7 -22.20 45.32 33.12
C ALA A 7 -22.78 44.12 32.38
N ALA A 8 -23.21 44.35 31.14
CA ALA A 8 -23.81 43.34 30.31
C ALA A 8 -22.90 43.07 29.10
N GLY A 9 -22.41 41.83 29.01
CA GLY A 9 -22.26 41.18 27.71
C GLY A 9 -20.86 41.08 27.13
N ILE A 10 -19.95 40.36 27.79
CA ILE A 10 -19.01 39.50 27.06
C ILE A 10 -19.29 38.08 27.55
N ALA A 11 -20.40 37.51 27.10
CA ALA A 11 -20.63 36.08 27.21
C ALA A 11 -19.64 35.43 26.23
N ALA A 12 -18.59 34.85 26.79
CA ALA A 12 -17.55 34.15 26.06
C ALA A 12 -18.18 33.08 25.17
N LEU A 13 -18.13 33.30 23.87
CA LEU A 13 -18.48 32.34 22.84
C LEU A 13 -17.35 31.30 22.77
N VAL A 14 -17.24 30.44 23.80
CA VAL A 14 -16.41 29.24 23.74
C VAL A 14 -17.19 28.19 22.96
N LEU A 15 -17.35 28.43 21.66
CA LEU A 15 -17.79 27.41 20.71
C LEU A 15 -16.71 26.33 20.70
N GLY A 16 -17.12 25.10 21.00
CA GLY A 16 -16.25 23.95 21.20
C GLY A 16 -15.23 23.78 20.08
N ALA A 17 -13.98 24.08 20.38
CA ALA A 17 -12.87 23.46 19.67
C ALA A 17 -12.86 22.00 20.09
N SER A 18 -13.47 21.12 19.28
CA SER A 18 -13.15 19.70 19.34
C SER A 18 -11.63 19.58 19.25
N PRO A 19 -10.98 18.77 20.10
CA PRO A 19 -9.55 18.55 19.96
C PRO A 19 -9.30 18.12 18.52
N ALA A 20 -8.48 18.88 17.78
CA ALA A 20 -7.99 18.44 16.50
C ALA A 20 -7.16 17.18 16.79
N GLU A 21 -7.71 16.02 16.48
CA GLU A 21 -6.98 14.77 16.58
C GLU A 21 -5.76 14.90 15.67
N ALA A 22 -4.56 14.76 16.24
CA ALA A 22 -3.33 14.98 15.47
C ALA A 22 -3.28 13.95 14.34
N ALA A 23 -3.09 14.42 13.11
CA ALA A 23 -3.00 13.56 11.93
C ALA A 23 -1.92 12.49 12.15
N LYS A 24 -2.32 11.23 12.07
CA LYS A 24 -1.46 10.08 12.25
C LYS A 24 -0.64 9.82 10.98
N ARG A 25 0.46 9.10 11.17
CA ARG A 25 1.28 8.57 10.09
C ARG A 25 1.14 7.05 10.13
N LEU A 26 0.56 6.48 9.09
CA LEU A 26 0.26 5.06 9.00
C LEU A 26 1.00 4.48 7.80
N ALA A 27 1.60 3.31 7.94
CA ALA A 27 2.31 2.66 6.86
C ALA A 27 1.91 1.19 6.74
N LEU A 28 1.73 0.72 5.51
CA LEU A 28 1.74 -0.69 5.16
C LEU A 28 3.03 -0.98 4.40
N VAL A 29 3.84 -1.90 4.92
CA VAL A 29 5.12 -2.28 4.35
C VAL A 29 5.07 -3.75 3.97
N ILE A 30 5.24 -4.05 2.68
CA ILE A 30 5.15 -5.40 2.14
C ILE A 30 6.45 -5.78 1.45
N GLY A 31 7.00 -6.93 1.79
CA GLY A 31 8.14 -7.53 1.11
C GLY A 31 7.84 -8.95 0.66
N ASN A 32 7.85 -9.21 -0.65
CA ASN A 32 7.57 -10.54 -1.20
C ASN A 32 8.80 -11.08 -1.95
N ASN A 33 9.34 -12.20 -1.46
CA ASN A 33 10.43 -12.98 -2.04
C ASN A 33 9.95 -14.36 -2.52
N ALA A 34 9.14 -15.06 -1.72
CA ALA A 34 8.84 -16.48 -1.84
C ALA A 34 7.71 -16.80 -2.82
N TYR A 35 7.77 -16.21 -4.02
CA TYR A 35 6.79 -16.47 -5.09
C TYR A 35 6.70 -17.96 -5.46
N GLU A 36 5.47 -18.44 -5.67
CA GLU A 36 5.16 -19.83 -5.99
C GLU A 36 5.36 -20.12 -7.49
N ASN A 37 4.88 -19.23 -8.33
CA ASN A 37 4.72 -19.46 -9.78
C ASN A 37 5.60 -18.56 -10.66
N VAL A 38 6.35 -17.63 -10.05
CA VAL A 38 7.30 -16.73 -10.72
C VAL A 38 8.65 -16.78 -9.99
N PRO A 39 9.76 -16.34 -10.61
CA PRO A 39 11.08 -16.42 -10.00
C PRO A 39 11.11 -15.78 -8.61
N LYS A 40 11.67 -16.49 -7.64
CA LYS A 40 11.82 -15.96 -6.27
C LYS A 40 12.80 -14.80 -6.23
N LEU A 41 12.56 -13.86 -5.33
CA LEU A 41 13.49 -12.77 -5.02
C LEU A 41 14.26 -13.10 -3.74
N MET A 42 15.33 -12.34 -3.48
CA MET A 42 16.17 -12.53 -2.29
C MET A 42 16.30 -11.27 -1.41
N LYS A 43 15.77 -10.13 -1.86
CA LYS A 43 16.04 -8.82 -1.24
C LYS A 43 14.79 -8.12 -0.71
N ALA A 44 13.62 -8.37 -1.30
CA ALA A 44 12.40 -7.64 -0.99
C ALA A 44 12.02 -7.65 0.50
N VAL A 45 12.14 -8.81 1.18
CA VAL A 45 11.89 -8.88 2.63
C VAL A 45 12.88 -8.03 3.43
N ASN A 46 14.18 -8.09 3.10
CA ASN A 46 15.19 -7.29 3.78
C ASN A 46 15.00 -5.78 3.54
N ASP A 47 14.59 -5.40 2.32
CA ASP A 47 14.32 -4.01 1.97
C ASP A 47 13.08 -3.49 2.72
N ALA A 48 12.02 -4.31 2.80
CA ALA A 48 10.84 -4.05 3.61
C ALA A 48 11.17 -3.91 5.10
N ASP A 49 12.05 -4.76 5.65
CA ASP A 49 12.50 -4.66 7.04
C ASP A 49 13.22 -3.35 7.33
N ALA A 50 14.16 -2.96 6.45
CA ALA A 50 14.89 -1.71 6.58
C ALA A 50 13.94 -0.50 6.54
N VAL A 51 13.02 -0.48 5.58
CA VAL A 51 12.03 0.60 5.45
C VAL A 51 11.06 0.65 6.62
N ALA A 52 10.55 -0.49 7.09
CA ALA A 52 9.67 -0.56 8.26
C ALA A 52 10.34 0.00 9.52
N SER A 53 11.61 -0.34 9.74
CA SER A 53 12.43 0.19 10.83
C SER A 53 12.57 1.71 10.75
N GLU A 54 12.93 2.25 9.59
CA GLU A 54 13.09 3.71 9.43
C GLU A 54 11.76 4.46 9.53
N LEU A 55 10.68 3.94 8.96
CA LEU A 55 9.34 4.54 9.09
C LEU A 55 8.88 4.58 10.56
N SER A 56 9.12 3.50 11.32
CA SER A 56 8.81 3.46 12.75
C SER A 56 9.56 4.55 13.52
N LYS A 57 10.85 4.77 13.22
CA LYS A 57 11.65 5.86 13.82
C LYS A 57 11.12 7.26 13.45
N LEU A 58 10.50 7.39 12.28
CA LEU A 58 9.86 8.62 11.80
C LEU A 58 8.44 8.82 12.35
N GLY A 59 7.99 7.94 13.26
CA GLY A 59 6.69 8.03 13.93
C GLY A 59 5.53 7.46 13.13
N PHE A 60 5.78 6.61 12.12
CA PHE A 60 4.72 5.85 11.48
C PHE A 60 4.30 4.67 12.34
N GLU A 61 2.99 4.42 12.44
CA GLU A 61 2.47 3.13 12.86
C GLU A 61 2.52 2.16 11.67
N VAL A 62 3.36 1.13 11.78
CA VAL A 62 3.66 0.22 10.66
C VAL A 62 2.90 -1.09 10.79
N VAL A 63 2.12 -1.43 9.76
CA VAL A 63 1.64 -2.78 9.46
C VAL A 63 2.64 -3.42 8.51
N LYS A 64 3.32 -4.48 8.91
CA LYS A 64 4.30 -5.20 8.07
C LYS A 64 3.74 -6.55 7.63
N ALA A 65 3.97 -6.93 6.38
CA ALA A 65 3.64 -8.25 5.85
C ALA A 65 4.74 -8.77 4.92
N GLU A 66 5.10 -10.04 5.07
CA GLU A 66 6.19 -10.68 4.32
C GLU A 66 5.72 -11.97 3.68
N ASP A 67 6.16 -12.20 2.45
CA ASP A 67 5.87 -13.42 1.68
C ASP A 67 4.38 -13.80 1.71
N VAL A 68 3.52 -12.78 1.50
CA VAL A 68 2.08 -12.90 1.67
C VAL A 68 1.36 -13.12 0.36
N GLY A 69 0.43 -14.09 0.38
CA GLY A 69 -0.52 -14.32 -0.69
C GLY A 69 -1.62 -13.26 -0.74
N ARG A 70 -2.45 -13.28 -1.78
CA ARG A 70 -3.46 -12.25 -2.09
C ARG A 70 -4.39 -11.99 -0.91
N ARG A 71 -4.83 -13.05 -0.25
CA ARG A 71 -5.74 -12.97 0.92
C ARG A 71 -5.06 -12.29 2.11
N ALA A 72 -3.78 -12.58 2.36
CA ALA A 72 -3.05 -11.98 3.47
C ALA A 72 -2.70 -10.51 3.19
N MET A 73 -2.29 -10.17 1.96
CA MET A 73 -2.15 -8.76 1.54
C MET A 73 -3.45 -7.98 1.70
N SER A 74 -4.59 -8.56 1.31
CA SER A 74 -5.90 -7.92 1.47
C SER A 74 -6.22 -7.63 2.94
N ARG A 75 -5.87 -8.55 3.86
CA ARG A 75 -6.07 -8.34 5.30
C ARG A 75 -5.19 -7.24 5.86
N ALA A 76 -3.91 -7.19 5.47
CA ALA A 76 -3.00 -6.14 5.89
C ALA A 76 -3.46 -4.74 5.40
N LEU A 77 -4.01 -4.68 4.19
CA LEU A 77 -4.61 -3.46 3.66
C LEU A 77 -5.87 -3.06 4.44
N VAL A 78 -6.76 -4.00 4.75
CA VAL A 78 -7.95 -3.73 5.59
C VAL A 78 -7.56 -3.27 6.99
N GLU A 79 -6.49 -3.84 7.56
CA GLU A 79 -5.96 -3.39 8.85
C GLU A 79 -5.49 -1.94 8.78
N LEU A 80 -4.69 -1.57 7.77
CA LEU A 80 -4.28 -0.19 7.56
C LEU A 80 -5.49 0.73 7.39
N GLU A 81 -6.44 0.35 6.53
CA GLU A 81 -7.65 1.12 6.24
C GLU A 81 -8.51 1.35 7.49
N GLY A 82 -8.59 0.39 8.39
CA GLY A 82 -9.33 0.51 9.65
C GLY A 82 -8.72 1.50 10.64
N LYS A 83 -7.45 1.89 10.45
CA LYS A 83 -6.74 2.85 11.29
C LYS A 83 -6.80 4.28 10.75
N ILE A 84 -7.12 4.47 9.48
CA ILE A 84 -7.11 5.79 8.83
C ILE A 84 -8.26 6.66 9.35
N GLY A 85 -7.90 7.84 9.83
CA GLY A 85 -8.80 8.95 10.12
C GLY A 85 -8.66 10.09 9.11
N ALA A 86 -9.54 11.09 9.23
CA ALA A 86 -9.52 12.26 8.36
C ALA A 86 -8.23 13.08 8.52
N GLY A 87 -7.52 13.32 7.41
CA GLY A 87 -6.30 14.12 7.38
C GLY A 87 -5.01 13.33 7.66
N ASP A 88 -5.10 12.03 7.93
CA ASP A 88 -3.93 11.17 8.17
C ASP A 88 -3.04 11.04 6.91
N THR A 89 -1.75 10.75 7.14
CA THR A 89 -0.83 10.33 6.09
C THR A 89 -0.80 8.81 6.03
N ALA A 90 -1.18 8.22 4.89
CA ALA A 90 -1.10 6.80 4.65
C ALA A 90 0.00 6.49 3.62
N LEU A 91 0.95 5.65 3.98
CA LEU A 91 2.04 5.21 3.13
C LEU A 91 1.90 3.71 2.81
N ILE A 92 2.11 3.34 1.56
CA ILE A 92 2.37 1.94 1.19
C ILE A 92 3.78 1.86 0.62
N TYR A 93 4.60 1.01 1.23
CA TYR A 93 5.84 0.52 0.64
C TYR A 93 5.64 -0.92 0.18
N PHE A 94 6.02 -1.20 -1.04
CA PHE A 94 6.00 -2.56 -1.59
C PHE A 94 7.34 -2.86 -2.24
N ALA A 95 7.98 -3.94 -1.81
CA ALA A 95 9.10 -4.58 -2.50
C ALA A 95 8.68 -5.96 -2.99
N GLY A 96 8.92 -6.25 -4.27
CA GLY A 96 8.53 -7.52 -4.87
C GLY A 96 8.39 -7.47 -6.38
N HIS A 97 7.75 -8.50 -6.95
CA HIS A 97 7.35 -8.45 -8.35
C HIS A 97 6.19 -7.48 -8.55
N GLY A 98 6.32 -6.67 -9.58
CA GLY A 98 5.31 -5.78 -10.10
C GLY A 98 5.25 -5.90 -11.62
N PHE A 99 4.19 -5.35 -12.21
CA PHE A 99 4.15 -5.14 -13.65
C PHE A 99 3.29 -3.95 -14.03
N ALA A 100 3.51 -3.45 -15.25
CA ALA A 100 2.66 -2.44 -15.84
C ALA A 100 1.83 -3.01 -17.02
N ILE A 101 0.51 -2.80 -16.98
CA ILE A 101 -0.38 -2.97 -18.14
C ILE A 101 -1.08 -1.63 -18.34
N ASP A 102 -1.02 -1.10 -19.57
CA ASP A 102 -1.66 0.16 -19.97
C ASP A 102 -1.38 1.32 -18.99
N GLY A 103 -0.13 1.43 -18.53
CA GLY A 103 0.31 2.47 -17.60
C GLY A 103 -0.08 2.26 -16.14
N THR A 104 -0.84 1.22 -15.81
CA THR A 104 -1.21 0.86 -14.44
C THR A 104 -0.22 -0.13 -13.85
N ASN A 105 0.39 0.23 -12.70
CA ASN A 105 1.26 -0.67 -11.96
C ASN A 105 0.44 -1.64 -11.09
N TYR A 106 0.77 -2.91 -11.12
CA TYR A 106 0.17 -3.97 -10.33
C TYR A 106 1.20 -4.60 -9.39
N LEU A 107 0.80 -4.85 -8.14
CA LEU A 107 1.63 -5.46 -7.10
C LEU A 107 1.22 -6.93 -6.93
N LEU A 108 2.20 -7.83 -6.95
CA LEU A 108 1.95 -9.26 -7.05
C LEU A 108 2.08 -9.93 -5.68
N PRO A 109 1.05 -10.68 -5.25
CA PRO A 109 1.17 -11.57 -4.11
C PRO A 109 2.03 -12.81 -4.45
N VAL A 110 2.55 -13.50 -3.44
CA VAL A 110 3.41 -14.68 -3.68
C VAL A 110 2.68 -15.85 -4.35
N ASP A 111 1.36 -15.93 -4.16
CA ASP A 111 0.46 -16.95 -4.71
C ASP A 111 -0.19 -16.53 -6.05
N VAL A 112 0.40 -15.55 -6.75
CA VAL A 112 -0.05 -15.14 -8.09
C VAL A 112 -0.09 -16.36 -9.03
N PRO A 113 -1.16 -16.57 -9.81
CA PRO A 113 -1.28 -17.75 -10.67
C PRO A 113 -0.28 -17.73 -11.82
N ILE A 114 -0.06 -18.88 -12.46
CA ILE A 114 0.60 -18.97 -13.77
C ILE A 114 -0.38 -18.40 -14.83
N ALA A 115 0.12 -17.61 -15.76
CA ALA A 115 -0.63 -17.19 -16.94
C ALA A 115 0.09 -17.57 -18.23
N ASN A 116 -0.69 -18.07 -19.18
CA ASN A 116 -0.26 -18.28 -20.56
C ASN A 116 -0.42 -16.99 -21.38
N PRO A 117 0.14 -16.94 -22.61
CA PRO A 117 -0.05 -15.79 -23.49
C PRO A 117 -1.55 -15.56 -23.75
N GLY A 118 -2.04 -14.34 -23.56
CA GLY A 118 -3.46 -14.01 -23.68
C GLY A 118 -4.27 -14.17 -22.38
N GLU A 119 -3.65 -14.61 -21.28
CA GLU A 119 -4.30 -14.77 -19.96
C GLU A 119 -3.89 -13.67 -18.96
N GLU A 120 -3.46 -12.51 -19.45
CA GLU A 120 -3.01 -11.37 -18.64
C GLU A 120 -4.05 -10.92 -17.62
N GLY A 121 -5.33 -11.07 -17.97
CA GLY A 121 -6.45 -10.79 -17.10
C GLY A 121 -6.42 -11.58 -15.79
N LEU A 122 -5.94 -12.83 -15.79
CA LEU A 122 -5.86 -13.65 -14.58
C LEU A 122 -4.85 -13.08 -13.58
N ILE A 123 -3.67 -12.68 -14.08
CA ILE A 123 -2.65 -12.03 -13.24
C ILE A 123 -3.16 -10.69 -12.72
N ARG A 124 -3.77 -9.89 -13.60
CA ARG A 124 -4.36 -8.59 -13.23
C ARG A 124 -5.38 -8.72 -12.11
N ASP A 125 -6.32 -9.66 -12.23
CA ASP A 125 -7.42 -9.82 -11.27
C ASP A 125 -6.94 -10.42 -9.94
N ALA A 126 -5.84 -11.20 -9.98
CA ALA A 126 -5.15 -11.71 -8.79
C ALA A 126 -4.23 -10.66 -8.11
N SER A 127 -3.91 -9.56 -8.77
CA SER A 127 -2.97 -8.54 -8.29
C SER A 127 -3.67 -7.30 -7.72
N PHE A 128 -2.89 -6.36 -7.18
CA PHE A 128 -3.39 -5.08 -6.67
C PHE A 128 -2.94 -3.93 -7.55
N ALA A 129 -3.89 -3.22 -8.18
CA ALA A 129 -3.58 -2.00 -8.91
C ALA A 129 -3.15 -0.89 -7.92
N ALA A 130 -1.97 -0.32 -8.13
CA ALA A 130 -1.43 0.74 -7.27
C ALA A 130 -2.35 1.98 -7.23
N THR A 131 -2.96 2.33 -8.37
CA THR A 131 -3.97 3.39 -8.45
C THR A 131 -5.19 3.07 -7.59
N GLY A 132 -5.69 1.84 -7.65
CA GLY A 132 -6.79 1.37 -6.80
C GLY A 132 -6.46 1.46 -5.31
N LEU A 133 -5.22 1.13 -4.91
CA LEU A 133 -4.78 1.30 -3.53
C LEU A 133 -4.82 2.77 -3.10
N SER A 134 -4.33 3.69 -3.95
CA SER A 134 -4.36 5.11 -3.61
C SER A 134 -5.77 5.67 -3.41
N TYR A 135 -6.73 5.29 -4.26
CA TYR A 135 -8.11 5.70 -4.13
C TYR A 135 -8.74 5.17 -2.85
N ARG A 136 -8.54 3.89 -2.55
CA ARG A 136 -9.07 3.27 -1.32
C ARG A 136 -8.61 3.99 -0.06
N LEU A 137 -7.34 4.39 0.02
CA LEU A 137 -6.81 5.10 1.18
C LEU A 137 -7.38 6.52 1.29
N GLN A 138 -7.55 7.23 0.15
CA GLN A 138 -8.19 8.54 0.12
C GLN A 138 -9.66 8.47 0.56
N GLU A 139 -10.41 7.45 0.12
CA GLU A 139 -11.80 7.21 0.52
C GLU A 139 -11.95 6.95 2.02
N LYS A 140 -10.92 6.42 2.69
CA LYS A 140 -10.90 6.26 4.15
C LYS A 140 -10.62 7.56 4.91
N GLY A 141 -10.25 8.63 4.21
CA GLY A 141 -10.01 9.95 4.80
C GLY A 141 -8.55 10.35 4.87
N ALA A 142 -7.61 9.57 4.32
CA ALA A 142 -6.21 9.95 4.28
C ALA A 142 -6.05 11.28 3.51
N GLY A 143 -5.53 12.30 4.19
CA GLY A 143 -5.26 13.61 3.59
C GLY A 143 -4.04 13.58 2.67
N THR A 144 -3.13 12.64 2.90
CA THR A 144 -1.95 12.40 2.05
C THR A 144 -1.76 10.91 1.86
N VAL A 145 -1.58 10.49 0.59
CA VAL A 145 -1.26 9.10 0.24
C VAL A 145 0.09 9.05 -0.47
N ILE A 146 0.99 8.22 0.04
CA ILE A 146 2.32 8.01 -0.52
C ILE A 146 2.45 6.55 -0.93
N LEU A 147 2.81 6.30 -2.19
CA LEU A 147 3.11 4.95 -2.68
C LEU A 147 4.59 4.91 -3.09
N ILE A 148 5.35 4.00 -2.48
CA ILE A 148 6.75 3.72 -2.83
C ILE A 148 6.80 2.27 -3.31
N LEU A 149 7.13 2.09 -4.59
CA LEU A 149 7.12 0.79 -5.25
C LEU A 149 8.55 0.43 -5.66
N ASP A 150 9.16 -0.51 -4.93
CA ASP A 150 10.44 -1.13 -5.23
C ASP A 150 10.20 -2.45 -5.98
N ALA A 151 9.75 -2.30 -7.22
CA ALA A 151 9.35 -3.42 -8.06
C ALA A 151 9.75 -3.15 -9.50
N CYS A 152 10.09 -4.23 -10.22
CA CYS A 152 10.23 -4.15 -11.67
C CYS A 152 8.91 -3.67 -12.28
N ARG A 153 9.00 -2.77 -13.26
CA ARG A 153 7.85 -2.25 -14.02
C ARG A 153 7.80 -2.80 -15.45
N ASP A 154 8.75 -3.68 -15.76
CA ASP A 154 8.83 -4.35 -17.06
C ASP A 154 7.66 -5.33 -17.19
N ASN A 155 7.15 -5.48 -18.40
CA ASN A 155 6.03 -6.37 -18.66
C ASN A 155 6.48 -7.84 -18.44
N PRO A 156 5.94 -8.56 -17.43
CA PRO A 156 6.37 -9.91 -17.08
C PRO A 156 6.02 -10.89 -18.18
N LEU A 157 5.09 -10.58 -19.08
CA LEU A 157 4.82 -11.40 -20.26
C LEU A 157 6.04 -11.48 -21.15
N ALA A 158 6.77 -10.39 -21.38
CA ALA A 158 7.99 -10.45 -22.17
C ALA A 158 9.02 -11.40 -21.53
N THR A 159 9.09 -11.41 -20.19
CA THR A 159 10.02 -12.24 -19.43
C THR A 159 9.58 -13.71 -19.35
N ILE A 160 8.29 -13.98 -19.09
CA ILE A 160 7.70 -15.33 -19.06
C ILE A 160 7.72 -15.95 -20.48
N LEU A 161 7.39 -15.18 -21.52
CA LEU A 161 7.52 -15.59 -22.92
C LEU A 161 8.97 -15.89 -23.28
N ALA A 162 9.92 -15.05 -22.86
CA ALA A 162 11.35 -15.29 -23.07
C ALA A 162 11.88 -16.52 -22.30
N GLN A 163 11.33 -16.80 -21.11
CA GLN A 163 11.69 -17.99 -20.33
C GLN A 163 11.12 -19.27 -20.94
N ASN A 164 9.83 -19.28 -21.31
CA ASN A 164 9.17 -20.43 -21.93
C ASN A 164 9.76 -20.76 -23.31
N SER A 165 10.15 -19.75 -24.11
CA SER A 165 10.83 -19.97 -25.39
C SER A 165 12.23 -20.57 -25.22
N ARG A 166 13.02 -20.11 -24.24
CA ARG A 166 14.34 -20.71 -23.93
C ARG A 166 14.25 -22.14 -23.42
N SER A 167 13.22 -22.49 -22.65
CA SER A 167 13.00 -23.86 -22.19
C SER A 167 12.68 -24.83 -23.32
N LEU A 168 12.05 -24.36 -24.41
CA LEU A 168 11.74 -25.15 -25.59
C LEU A 168 12.94 -25.34 -26.54
N GLU A 169 13.92 -24.42 -26.53
CA GLU A 169 15.14 -24.54 -27.33
C GLU A 169 16.19 -25.48 -26.73
N ILE A 170 16.29 -25.57 -25.40
CA ILE A 170 17.26 -26.44 -24.71
C ILE A 170 16.81 -27.93 -24.73
N GLY A 171 15.54 -28.19 -25.05
CA GLY A 171 14.96 -29.53 -25.13
C GLY A 171 15.04 -30.22 -26.51
N ARG A 172 15.82 -29.71 -27.46
CA ARG A 172 16.02 -30.30 -28.80
C ARG A 172 17.46 -30.71 -29.06
#